data_AF-A0AAV6BW22-F1
#
_entry.id   AF-A0AAV6BW22-F1
#
_cell.length_a   1.000
_cell.length_b   1.000
_cell.length_c   1.000
_cell.angle_alpha   90.00
_cell.angle_beta   90.00
_cell.angle_gamma   90.00
#
_symmetry.space_group_name_H-M   'P 1'
#
loop_
_entity.id
_entity.type
_entity.pdbx_description
1 polymer ?
#
loop_
_entity_poly.entity_id
_entity_poly.type
_entity_poly.pdbx_seq_one_letter_code
_entity_poly.pdbx_strand_id
1 'polypeptide(L)'
;YRISITRADANGNPTGTRVYFGDGVYKNEALSWNKFEAGDIVPELLGPVPVGTENFLYKIPFNSEAAWTGTTTYHAVIDTSDPRISGPGDLNPTDDAENHLITLEVFNSLGERLRPLGTPASGQPGTEVAKAFKYRRWFQPEGSPGDDTKEVPYAALTHLFCWDNRVPVADITRLVLDDTASNEQCQFLVGPGDAEFAIEYRAYVPDERFQQDHSIGWVRGLNGTTANGGAGSLPTPSSPTNVGRPPDAPENSGSNTFQTMLTSIEPNPTPPPDTVTTVLPRCAFAVTLTTRAKTTDGGSFHYPHAEETAAFALASVLGSS
;
A
#
# COMPACT_ATOMS: atom_id res chain seq x y z
N TYR A 1 -7.21 28.30 6.59
CA TYR A 1 -6.70 27.10 7.26
C TYR A 1 -5.18 27.10 7.19
N ARG A 2 -4.47 26.51 8.16
CA ARG A 2 -3.04 26.20 8.06
C ARG A 2 -2.86 24.70 8.25
N ILE A 3 -2.02 24.06 7.45
CA ILE A 3 -1.74 22.62 7.56
C ILE A 3 -0.30 22.47 8.05
N SER A 4 -0.09 21.58 9.00
CA SER A 4 1.23 21.26 9.51
C SER A 4 1.41 19.77 9.79
N ILE A 5 2.66 19.34 9.78
CA ILE A 5 3.07 17.98 10.10
C ILE A 5 4.13 18.02 11.19
N THR A 6 4.08 17.04 12.10
CA THR A 6 5.15 16.80 13.06
C THR A 6 5.23 15.30 13.35
N ARG A 7 6.43 14.78 13.60
CA ARG A 7 6.60 13.39 14.04
C ARG A 7 5.99 13.19 15.42
N ALA A 8 5.55 11.97 15.68
CA ALA A 8 4.95 11.58 16.94
C ALA A 8 5.50 10.25 17.47
N ASP A 9 5.51 10.13 18.80
CA ASP A 9 5.81 8.86 19.46
C ASP A 9 4.62 7.87 19.35
N ALA A 10 4.80 6.66 19.88
CA ALA A 10 3.76 5.64 19.94
C ALA A 10 2.51 6.04 20.75
N ASN A 11 2.61 7.07 21.60
CA ASN A 11 1.48 7.62 22.36
C ASN A 11 0.79 8.79 21.63
N GLY A 12 1.29 9.17 20.45
CA GLY A 12 0.79 10.31 19.70
C GLY A 12 1.26 11.66 20.24
N ASN A 13 2.31 11.72 21.05
CA ASN A 13 2.92 12.98 21.46
C ASN A 13 3.87 13.49 20.38
N PRO A 14 3.89 14.79 20.06
CA PRO A 14 4.82 15.34 19.09
C PRO A 14 6.27 15.23 19.60
N THR A 15 7.17 14.68 18.78
CA THR A 15 8.59 14.44 19.14
C THR A 15 9.56 15.33 18.37
N GLY A 16 9.10 16.03 17.34
CA GLY A 16 9.93 16.87 16.48
C GLY A 16 9.39 18.28 16.27
N THR A 17 10.12 19.05 15.47
CA THR A 17 9.66 20.38 15.04
C THR A 17 8.41 20.24 14.19
N ARG A 18 7.42 21.09 14.45
CA ARG A 18 6.25 21.22 13.57
C ARG A 18 6.63 22.01 12.33
N VAL A 19 6.26 21.49 11.16
CA VAL A 19 6.52 22.15 9.89
C VAL A 19 5.21 22.52 9.21
N TYR A 20 5.16 23.71 8.63
CA TYR A 20 3.98 24.26 7.95
C TYR A 20 4.20 24.24 6.44
N PHE A 21 3.18 23.81 5.69
CA PHE A 21 3.25 23.83 4.23
C PHE A 21 3.28 25.27 3.70
N GLY A 22 4.39 25.64 3.04
CA GLY A 22 4.67 26.98 2.54
C GLY A 22 5.72 27.76 3.35
N ASP A 23 6.13 27.26 4.53
CA ASP A 23 7.12 27.91 5.42
C ASP A 23 8.52 27.31 5.27
N GLY A 24 9.57 28.12 5.47
CA GLY A 24 10.96 27.68 5.68
C GLY A 24 11.45 26.54 4.78
N VAL A 25 11.47 25.32 5.33
CA VAL A 25 11.88 24.06 4.69
C VAL A 25 11.00 23.68 3.47
N TYR A 26 9.77 24.20 3.41
CA TYR A 26 8.79 24.10 2.31
C TYR A 26 8.58 25.44 1.59
N LYS A 27 9.50 26.38 1.69
CA LYS A 27 9.38 27.67 0.99
C LYS A 27 9.34 27.40 -0.52
N ASN A 28 8.22 27.79 -1.14
CA ASN A 28 7.83 27.54 -2.54
C ASN A 28 7.13 26.20 -2.84
N GLU A 29 6.82 25.39 -1.83
CA GLU A 29 6.08 24.14 -1.99
C GLU A 29 4.76 24.21 -1.24
N ALA A 30 3.87 25.02 -1.80
CA ALA A 30 2.46 25.02 -1.44
C ALA A 30 1.87 23.62 -1.63
N LEU A 31 0.93 23.22 -0.77
CA LEU A 31 0.11 22.05 -1.06
C LEU A 31 -0.56 22.24 -2.43
N SER A 32 -0.38 21.26 -3.32
CA SER A 32 -1.10 21.21 -4.58
C SER A 32 -2.51 20.70 -4.30
N TRP A 33 -3.50 21.51 -4.67
CA TRP A 33 -4.90 21.17 -4.52
C TRP A 33 -5.47 20.78 -5.88
N ASN A 34 -6.32 19.76 -5.88
CA ASN A 34 -7.06 19.34 -7.05
C ASN A 34 -8.55 19.29 -6.74
N LYS A 35 -9.38 19.51 -7.75
CA LYS A 35 -10.83 19.30 -7.68
C LYS A 35 -11.28 18.52 -8.91
N PHE A 36 -12.46 17.90 -8.80
CA PHE A 36 -13.12 17.36 -9.99
C PHE A 36 -13.84 18.50 -10.72
N GLU A 37 -13.68 18.60 -12.03
CA GLU A 37 -14.40 19.56 -12.88
C GLU A 37 -14.76 18.89 -14.21
N ALA A 38 -16.05 18.83 -14.52
CA ALA A 38 -16.58 18.26 -15.79
C ALA A 38 -16.10 16.83 -16.13
N GLY A 39 -15.72 16.03 -15.14
CA GLY A 39 -15.21 14.66 -15.33
C GLY A 39 -13.69 14.54 -15.27
N ASP A 40 -12.96 15.66 -15.22
CA ASP A 40 -11.50 15.71 -15.11
C ASP A 40 -11.04 16.11 -13.70
N ILE A 41 -9.80 15.74 -13.35
CA ILE A 41 -9.11 16.24 -12.15
C ILE A 41 -8.27 17.44 -12.58
N VAL A 42 -8.60 18.62 -12.05
CA VAL A 42 -7.94 19.88 -12.40
C VAL A 42 -7.24 20.49 -11.19
N PRO A 43 -6.02 21.06 -11.37
CA PRO A 43 -5.34 21.81 -10.31
C PRO A 43 -6.11 23.07 -9.91
N GLU A 44 -6.03 23.44 -8.64
CA GLU A 44 -6.66 24.62 -8.05
C GLU A 44 -5.68 25.35 -7.12
N LEU A 45 -5.62 26.68 -7.21
CA LEU A 45 -4.77 27.49 -6.35
C LEU A 45 -5.55 28.01 -5.14
N LEU A 46 -5.41 27.33 -3.99
CA LEU A 46 -6.10 27.72 -2.75
C LEU A 46 -5.20 28.47 -1.74
N GLY A 47 -3.92 28.62 -2.03
CA GLY A 47 -2.94 29.27 -1.16
C GLY A 47 -1.50 28.83 -1.47
N PRO A 48 -0.53 29.17 -0.60
CA PRO A 48 -0.68 29.92 0.63
C PRO A 48 -0.97 31.42 0.39
N VAL A 49 -1.76 32.04 1.27
CA VAL A 49 -2.04 33.48 1.33
C VAL A 49 -1.80 34.01 2.75
N PRO A 50 -1.43 35.29 2.92
CA PRO A 50 -1.39 35.93 4.23
C PRO A 50 -2.80 36.34 4.68
N VAL A 51 -3.05 36.29 5.99
CA VAL A 51 -4.26 36.87 6.62
C VAL A 51 -3.85 37.51 7.95
N GLY A 52 -4.04 38.82 8.06
CA GLY A 52 -3.51 39.58 9.20
C GLY A 52 -1.99 39.48 9.26
N THR A 53 -1.45 39.05 10.40
CA THR A 53 -0.01 38.78 10.61
C THR A 53 0.38 37.32 10.36
N GLU A 54 -0.59 36.45 10.07
CA GLU A 54 -0.35 35.03 9.85
C GLU A 54 -0.06 34.73 8.38
N ASN A 55 0.82 33.76 8.15
CA ASN A 55 1.24 33.29 6.84
C ASN A 55 0.88 31.81 6.63
N PHE A 56 1.09 31.33 5.41
CA PHE A 56 0.94 29.91 5.04
C PHE A 56 -0.51 29.40 5.15
N LEU A 57 -1.47 30.29 4.90
CA LEU A 57 -2.90 29.97 5.02
C LEU A 57 -3.51 29.59 3.67
N TYR A 58 -4.38 28.59 3.68
CA TYR A 58 -5.13 28.09 2.54
C TYR A 58 -6.61 28.41 2.71
N LYS A 59 -7.24 28.89 1.64
CA LYS A 59 -8.68 29.12 1.54
C LYS A 59 -9.33 27.87 0.95
N ILE A 60 -9.59 26.88 1.80
CA ILE A 60 -10.21 25.62 1.40
C ILE A 60 -11.74 25.81 1.42
N PRO A 61 -12.44 25.75 0.28
CA PRO A 61 -13.90 25.81 0.27
C PRO A 61 -14.46 24.58 0.97
N PHE A 62 -15.41 24.80 1.89
CA PHE A 62 -16.09 23.72 2.59
C PHE A 62 -17.46 23.49 1.96
N ASN A 63 -17.74 22.24 1.53
CA ASN A 63 -19.08 21.81 1.15
C ASN A 63 -19.47 20.59 2.00
N SER A 64 -20.54 20.71 2.79
CA SER A 64 -21.00 19.68 3.71
C SER A 64 -21.79 18.55 3.07
N GLU A 65 -22.22 18.69 1.81
CA GLU A 65 -23.17 17.77 1.16
C GLU A 65 -22.54 16.96 0.01
N ALA A 66 -21.26 17.13 -0.26
CA ALA A 66 -20.60 16.43 -1.34
C ALA A 66 -20.13 15.03 -0.90
N ALA A 67 -20.47 14.01 -1.69
CA ALA A 67 -19.76 12.74 -1.64
C ALA A 67 -18.25 12.98 -1.84
N TRP A 68 -17.40 12.08 -1.33
CA TRP A 68 -15.93 12.14 -1.48
C TRP A 68 -15.48 12.46 -2.93
N THR A 69 -16.27 12.01 -3.91
CA THR A 69 -16.17 12.35 -5.33
C THR A 69 -17.22 13.40 -5.69
N GLY A 70 -16.80 14.62 -6.07
CA GLY A 70 -17.73 15.64 -6.55
C GLY A 70 -17.05 16.92 -7.02
N THR A 71 -17.77 17.74 -7.80
CA THR A 71 -17.22 18.98 -8.39
C THR A 71 -16.93 20.10 -7.39
N THR A 72 -17.22 19.86 -6.11
CA THR A 72 -17.04 20.80 -5.00
C THR A 72 -16.16 20.22 -3.89
N THR A 73 -15.50 19.08 -4.13
CA THR A 73 -14.50 18.50 -3.23
C THR A 73 -13.10 18.88 -3.66
N TYR A 74 -12.28 19.30 -2.70
CA TYR A 74 -10.89 19.70 -2.91
C TYR A 74 -9.98 18.73 -2.17
N HIS A 75 -9.02 18.17 -2.89
CA HIS A 75 -8.09 17.16 -2.39
C HIS A 75 -6.68 17.73 -2.47
N ALA A 76 -6.00 17.80 -1.32
CA ALA A 76 -4.57 18.03 -1.28
C ALA A 76 -3.86 16.69 -1.21
N VAL A 77 -2.73 16.61 -1.90
CA VAL A 77 -1.82 15.47 -1.83
C VAL A 77 -0.61 15.86 -0.98
N ILE A 78 -0.22 14.96 -0.08
CA ILE A 78 1.02 15.06 0.68
C ILE A 78 1.90 13.91 0.20
N ASP A 79 3.04 14.24 -0.38
CA ASP A 79 4.04 13.25 -0.78
C ASP A 79 4.82 12.77 0.45
N THR A 80 4.43 11.62 0.98
CA THR A 80 5.02 11.04 2.19
C THR A 80 6.45 10.53 1.98
N SER A 81 6.94 10.46 0.74
CA SER A 81 8.32 10.08 0.43
C SER A 81 9.32 11.24 0.60
N ASP A 82 8.82 12.48 0.69
CA ASP A 82 9.64 13.67 0.82
C ASP A 82 10.51 13.66 2.08
N PRO A 83 11.86 13.64 1.96
CA PRO A 83 12.79 13.48 3.08
C PRO A 83 12.71 14.58 4.16
N ARG A 84 11.96 15.67 3.92
CA ARG A 84 11.69 16.73 4.90
C ARG A 84 10.57 16.34 5.88
N ILE A 85 9.64 15.49 5.47
CA ILE A 85 8.60 14.89 6.34
C ILE A 85 8.94 13.45 6.68
N SER A 86 9.54 12.70 5.76
CA SER A 86 9.96 11.33 6.01
C SER A 86 11.03 11.25 7.09
N GLY A 87 10.88 10.25 7.94
CA GLY A 87 11.90 9.76 8.86
C GLY A 87 13.07 9.06 8.18
N PRO A 88 14.24 8.97 8.85
CA PRO A 88 15.23 7.95 8.47
C PRO A 88 14.61 6.54 8.52
N GLY A 89 13.63 6.30 9.40
CA GLY A 89 12.93 5.02 9.50
C GLY A 89 12.01 4.71 8.31
N ASP A 90 11.57 5.73 7.57
CA ASP A 90 10.65 5.56 6.44
C ASP A 90 11.33 5.03 5.17
N LEU A 91 12.67 4.95 5.18
CA LEU A 91 13.49 4.41 4.08
C LEU A 91 14.37 3.23 4.51
N ASN A 92 14.58 3.03 5.82
CA ASN A 92 15.38 1.94 6.34
C ASN A 92 14.50 0.71 6.63
N PRO A 93 14.72 -0.43 5.95
CA PRO A 93 13.92 -1.65 6.14
C PRO A 93 13.99 -2.25 7.55
N THR A 94 14.95 -1.80 8.37
CA THR A 94 15.19 -2.32 9.73
C THR A 94 14.59 -1.47 10.86
N ASP A 95 14.12 -0.26 10.55
CA ASP A 95 13.51 0.63 11.56
C ASP A 95 12.00 0.35 11.72
N ASP A 96 11.32 1.05 12.62
CA ASP A 96 9.84 1.01 12.69
C ASP A 96 9.25 2.10 11.79
N ALA A 97 8.04 1.88 11.27
CA ALA A 97 7.31 2.92 10.53
C ALA A 97 7.01 4.10 11.47
N GLU A 98 7.21 5.32 10.98
CA GLU A 98 7.07 6.51 11.82
C GLU A 98 5.62 7.02 11.88
N ASN A 99 5.22 7.51 13.06
CA ASN A 99 3.94 8.15 13.24
C ASN A 99 4.06 9.67 13.05
N HIS A 100 3.03 10.26 12.47
CA HIS A 100 2.98 11.64 12.07
C HIS A 100 1.64 12.27 12.48
N LEU A 101 1.70 13.45 13.08
CA LEU A 101 0.52 14.25 13.39
C LEU A 101 0.29 15.28 12.30
N ILE A 102 -0.82 15.14 11.57
CA ILE A 102 -1.26 16.14 10.60
C ILE A 102 -2.27 17.07 11.27
N THR A 103 -1.88 18.32 11.51
CA THR A 103 -2.75 19.30 12.19
C THR A 103 -3.32 20.32 11.21
N LEU A 104 -4.65 20.47 11.25
CA LEU A 104 -5.38 21.53 10.56
C LEU A 104 -5.75 22.64 11.55
N GLU A 105 -5.22 23.84 11.35
CA GLU A 105 -5.57 25.03 12.11
C GLU A 105 -6.55 25.91 11.34
N VAL A 106 -7.55 26.47 12.02
CA VAL A 106 -8.56 27.34 11.43
C VAL A 106 -8.31 28.77 11.86
N PHE A 107 -8.47 29.73 10.95
CA PHE A 107 -8.24 31.15 11.20
C PHE A 107 -9.46 31.95 10.74
N ASN A 108 -9.78 33.03 11.44
CA ASN A 108 -10.78 33.99 10.95
C ASN A 108 -10.17 34.95 9.92
N SER A 109 -10.99 35.87 9.39
CA SER A 109 -10.58 36.86 8.39
C SER A 109 -9.56 37.89 8.91
N LEU A 110 -9.36 37.98 10.23
CA LEU A 110 -8.35 38.85 10.85
C LEU A 110 -7.01 38.13 11.07
N GLY A 111 -6.94 36.82 10.80
CA GLY A 111 -5.75 36.01 11.07
C GLY A 111 -5.66 35.51 12.50
N GLU A 112 -6.76 35.53 13.26
CA GLU A 112 -6.78 34.96 14.60
C GLU A 112 -7.12 33.47 14.52
N ARG A 113 -6.31 32.61 15.15
CA ARG A 113 -6.54 31.16 15.20
C ARG A 113 -7.80 30.87 16.02
N LEU A 114 -8.72 30.13 15.44
CA LEU A 114 -9.97 29.74 16.04
C LEU A 114 -9.82 28.45 16.84
N ARG A 115 -10.41 28.43 18.03
CA ARG A 115 -10.57 27.23 18.85
C ARG A 115 -11.99 27.13 19.42
N PRO A 116 -12.51 25.93 19.70
CA PRO A 116 -13.78 25.76 20.38
C PRO A 116 -13.85 26.49 21.72
N LEU A 117 -15.03 26.96 22.07
CA LEU A 117 -15.29 27.54 23.38
C LEU A 117 -15.06 26.48 24.47
N GLY A 118 -14.35 26.85 25.53
CA GLY A 118 -14.03 25.96 26.65
C GLY A 118 -12.75 25.13 26.50
N THR A 119 -12.03 25.22 25.38
CA THR A 119 -10.70 24.62 25.26
C THR A 119 -9.62 25.53 25.84
N PRO A 120 -8.49 25.00 26.34
CA PRO A 120 -7.31 25.82 26.63
C PRO A 120 -6.74 26.40 25.32
N ALA A 121 -5.99 27.50 25.45
CA ALA A 121 -5.18 27.98 24.33
C ALA A 121 -4.11 26.92 23.98
N SER A 122 -3.78 26.80 22.70
CA SER A 122 -2.82 25.80 22.23
C SER A 122 -1.37 26.09 22.63
N GLY A 123 -1.08 27.33 23.07
CA GLY A 123 0.27 27.78 23.42
C GLY A 123 1.17 28.03 22.22
N GLN A 124 0.64 27.88 21.00
CA GLN A 124 1.34 28.18 19.76
C GLN A 124 1.36 29.69 19.52
N PRO A 125 2.36 30.23 18.77
CA PRO A 125 2.41 31.65 18.42
C PRO A 125 1.13 32.14 17.72
N GLY A 126 0.92 33.46 17.80
CA GLY A 126 -0.23 34.15 17.21
C GLY A 126 -1.40 34.36 18.17
N THR A 127 -2.38 35.14 17.74
CA THR A 127 -3.61 35.41 18.51
C THR A 127 -4.58 34.25 18.39
N GLU A 128 -5.10 33.75 19.52
CA GLU A 128 -6.13 32.71 19.56
C GLU A 128 -7.47 33.25 20.08
N VAL A 129 -8.57 32.90 19.41
CA VAL A 129 -9.92 33.30 19.78
C VAL A 129 -10.82 32.08 19.92
N ALA A 130 -11.52 32.01 21.05
CA ALA A 130 -12.54 30.99 21.30
C ALA A 130 -13.84 31.32 20.53
N LYS A 131 -14.42 30.33 19.85
CA LYS A 131 -15.69 30.45 19.12
C LYS A 131 -16.60 29.25 19.38
N ALA A 132 -17.90 29.44 19.16
CA ALA A 132 -18.93 28.42 19.37
C ALA A 132 -18.96 27.38 18.23
N PHE A 133 -17.93 26.53 18.15
CA PHE A 133 -17.93 25.32 17.35
C PHE A 133 -17.36 24.16 18.17
N LYS A 134 -17.53 22.93 17.70
CA LYS A 134 -17.12 21.70 18.40
C LYS A 134 -16.21 20.88 17.52
N TYR A 135 -15.34 20.07 18.13
CA TYR A 135 -14.60 19.05 17.41
C TYR A 135 -15.52 17.87 17.13
N ARG A 136 -15.52 17.40 15.87
CA ARG A 136 -16.25 16.21 15.46
C ARG A 136 -15.28 15.24 14.81
N ARG A 137 -15.41 13.95 15.11
CA ARG A 137 -14.67 12.87 14.46
C ARG A 137 -15.62 12.11 13.53
N TRP A 138 -15.16 11.86 12.31
CA TRP A 138 -15.80 10.93 11.39
C TRP A 138 -15.50 9.50 11.84
N PHE A 139 -16.55 8.72 12.09
CA PHE A 139 -16.50 7.28 12.27
C PHE A 139 -17.05 6.69 10.96
N GLN A 140 -16.35 5.72 10.36
CA GLN A 140 -16.85 5.03 9.15
C GLN A 140 -18.31 4.59 9.33
N PRO A 141 -19.10 4.51 8.23
CA PRO A 141 -20.54 4.61 8.31
C PRO A 141 -21.16 3.32 8.87
N GLU A 142 -21.52 3.35 10.14
CA GLU A 142 -22.67 2.59 10.65
C GLU A 142 -23.87 3.53 10.67
N GLY A 143 -24.36 3.96 9.50
CA GLY A 143 -25.46 4.93 9.46
C GLY A 143 -25.81 5.51 8.09
N SER A 144 -26.87 6.33 8.09
CA SER A 144 -27.29 7.11 6.93
C SER A 144 -26.33 8.29 6.69
N PRO A 145 -26.10 8.73 5.44
CA PRO A 145 -25.25 9.87 5.13
C PRO A 145 -25.65 11.11 5.97
N GLY A 146 -24.72 11.62 6.78
CA GLY A 146 -24.94 12.76 7.68
C GLY A 146 -24.87 12.44 9.18
N ASP A 147 -24.99 11.18 9.58
CA ASP A 147 -24.86 10.72 10.98
C ASP A 147 -23.46 10.20 11.35
N ASP A 148 -22.52 10.28 10.41
CA ASP A 148 -21.23 9.62 10.54
C ASP A 148 -20.22 10.36 11.46
N THR A 149 -20.61 11.51 12.03
CA THR A 149 -19.70 12.33 12.84
C THR A 149 -20.20 12.55 14.26
N LYS A 150 -19.36 12.24 15.27
CA LYS A 150 -19.67 12.45 16.70
C LYS A 150 -18.82 13.56 17.29
N GLU A 151 -19.39 14.32 18.22
CA GLU A 151 -18.65 15.29 19.02
C GLU A 151 -17.61 14.57 19.88
N VAL A 152 -16.39 15.09 19.90
CA VAL A 152 -15.27 14.50 20.65
C VAL A 152 -14.43 15.59 21.33
N PRO A 153 -13.71 15.31 22.43
CA PRO A 153 -12.70 16.24 22.94
C PRO A 153 -11.55 16.40 21.92
N TYR A 154 -10.80 17.50 22.00
CA TYR A 154 -9.65 17.76 21.11
C TYR A 154 -8.69 16.57 21.05
N ALA A 155 -8.38 15.99 22.22
CA ALA A 155 -7.47 14.86 22.37
C ALA A 155 -7.95 13.58 21.66
N ALA A 156 -9.22 13.48 21.29
CA ALA A 156 -9.79 12.32 20.59
C ALA A 156 -9.88 12.52 19.07
N LEU A 157 -9.41 13.65 18.52
CA LEU A 157 -9.22 13.80 17.09
C LEU A 157 -8.03 12.96 16.64
N THR A 158 -8.28 11.97 15.79
CA THR A 158 -7.22 11.14 15.21
C THR A 158 -6.58 11.88 14.05
N HIS A 159 -5.49 12.57 14.35
CA HIS A 159 -4.58 13.16 13.36
C HIS A 159 -3.28 12.37 13.23
N LEU A 160 -3.19 11.24 13.94
CA LEU A 160 -2.05 10.35 13.92
C LEU A 160 -2.16 9.45 12.70
N PHE A 161 -1.30 9.69 11.74
CA PHE A 161 -1.12 8.87 10.55
C PHE A 161 0.20 8.13 10.68
N CYS A 162 0.20 6.86 10.33
CA CYS A 162 1.42 6.11 10.13
C CYS A 162 1.53 5.89 8.62
N TRP A 163 2.70 6.18 8.05
CA TRP A 163 3.01 5.84 6.68
C TRP A 163 4.25 4.96 6.66
N ASP A 164 4.32 4.09 5.66
CA ASP A 164 5.48 3.23 5.41
C ASP A 164 5.76 3.27 3.91
N ASN A 165 6.86 3.95 3.54
CA ASN A 165 7.33 4.10 2.17
C ASN A 165 8.42 3.11 1.79
N ARG A 166 8.72 2.16 2.68
CA ARG A 166 9.75 1.15 2.42
C ARG A 166 9.22 0.15 1.40
N VAL A 167 10.11 -0.29 0.53
CA VAL A 167 9.78 -1.21 -0.55
C VAL A 167 9.36 -2.56 0.06
N PRO A 168 8.27 -3.18 -0.44
CA PRO A 168 7.98 -4.58 -0.12
C PRO A 168 9.16 -5.50 -0.47
N VAL A 169 9.18 -6.69 0.10
CA VAL A 169 10.16 -7.72 -0.20
C VAL A 169 9.45 -8.91 -0.83
N ALA A 170 10.00 -9.36 -1.95
CA ALA A 170 9.71 -10.63 -2.59
C ALA A 170 11.07 -11.29 -2.82
N ASP A 171 11.29 -12.45 -2.19
CA ASP A 171 12.56 -13.20 -2.24
C ASP A 171 12.26 -14.70 -2.43
N ILE A 172 12.61 -15.31 -3.56
CA ILE A 172 12.53 -16.76 -3.81
C ILE A 172 13.89 -17.36 -3.42
N THR A 173 13.95 -17.95 -2.23
CA THR A 173 15.22 -18.43 -1.69
C THR A 173 15.63 -19.78 -2.26
N ARG A 174 14.67 -20.67 -2.52
CA ARG A 174 14.90 -22.02 -3.06
C ARG A 174 13.70 -22.55 -3.83
N LEU A 175 13.95 -23.52 -4.71
CA LEU A 175 12.90 -24.38 -5.26
C LEU A 175 12.83 -25.67 -4.45
N VAL A 176 11.65 -26.24 -4.29
CA VAL A 176 11.41 -27.43 -3.45
C VAL A 176 10.76 -28.52 -4.27
N LEU A 177 11.34 -29.73 -4.23
CA LEU A 177 10.79 -30.96 -4.81
C LEU A 177 10.58 -31.98 -3.70
N ASP A 178 9.33 -32.39 -3.43
CA ASP A 178 8.99 -33.37 -2.38
C ASP A 178 9.73 -33.07 -1.05
N ASP A 179 9.58 -31.85 -0.55
CA ASP A 179 10.26 -31.29 0.64
C ASP A 179 11.80 -31.16 0.55
N THR A 180 12.40 -31.52 -0.58
CA THR A 180 13.84 -31.37 -0.82
C THR A 180 14.12 -30.03 -1.50
N ALA A 181 14.77 -29.12 -0.77
CA ALA A 181 15.12 -27.81 -1.28
C ALA A 181 16.38 -27.83 -2.17
N SER A 182 16.35 -27.06 -3.25
CA SER A 182 17.44 -26.86 -4.21
C SER A 182 17.73 -25.36 -4.37
N ASN A 183 18.99 -25.00 -4.22
CA ASN A 183 19.52 -23.64 -4.46
C ASN A 183 20.55 -23.62 -5.60
N GLU A 184 20.54 -24.64 -6.48
CA GLU A 184 21.42 -24.70 -7.63
C GLU A 184 21.14 -23.57 -8.63
N GLN A 185 22.15 -23.11 -9.35
CA GLN A 185 21.98 -22.09 -10.39
C GLN A 185 21.13 -22.60 -11.57
N CYS A 186 21.20 -23.91 -11.85
CA CYS A 186 20.48 -24.55 -12.95
C CYS A 186 19.46 -25.54 -12.40
N GLN A 187 18.18 -25.18 -12.49
CA GLN A 187 17.10 -25.93 -11.84
C GLN A 187 16.44 -26.90 -12.82
N PHE A 188 16.86 -28.17 -12.78
CA PHE A 188 16.26 -29.27 -13.54
C PHE A 188 15.69 -30.32 -12.59
N LEU A 189 14.39 -30.21 -12.30
CA LEU A 189 13.71 -31.09 -11.35
C LEU A 189 13.12 -32.29 -12.10
N VAL A 190 13.44 -33.49 -11.62
CA VAL A 190 13.02 -34.75 -12.25
C VAL A 190 12.29 -35.59 -11.20
N GLY A 191 11.07 -36.02 -11.53
CA GLY A 191 10.23 -36.76 -10.60
C GLY A 191 9.06 -37.47 -11.28
N PRO A 192 8.36 -38.37 -10.58
CA PRO A 192 7.10 -38.93 -11.06
C PRO A 192 6.01 -37.84 -11.17
N GLY A 193 4.86 -38.18 -11.77
CA GLY A 193 3.78 -37.21 -11.98
C GLY A 193 3.15 -36.66 -10.68
N ASP A 194 3.17 -37.45 -9.61
CA ASP A 194 2.70 -37.07 -8.28
C ASP A 194 3.73 -36.29 -7.46
N ALA A 195 4.96 -36.11 -7.96
CA ALA A 195 5.96 -35.28 -7.31
C ALA A 195 5.47 -33.83 -7.19
N GLU A 196 5.76 -33.22 -6.06
CA GLU A 196 5.27 -31.91 -5.68
C GLU A 196 6.34 -30.83 -5.85
N PHE A 197 5.98 -29.76 -6.55
CA PHE A 197 6.79 -28.56 -6.70
C PHE A 197 6.24 -27.45 -5.79
N ALA A 198 7.13 -26.84 -5.01
CA ALA A 198 6.88 -25.65 -4.21
C ALA A 198 8.09 -24.70 -4.29
N ILE A 199 7.97 -23.52 -3.69
CA ILE A 199 9.09 -22.60 -3.49
C ILE A 199 9.26 -22.29 -2.00
N GLU A 200 10.50 -22.14 -1.57
CA GLU A 200 10.86 -21.52 -0.30
C GLU A 200 11.02 -20.01 -0.55
N TYR A 201 10.35 -19.15 0.23
CA TYR A 201 10.29 -17.72 -0.08
C TYR A 201 10.14 -16.81 1.15
N ARG A 202 10.42 -15.52 0.95
CA ARG A 202 10.03 -14.41 1.82
C ARG A 202 9.13 -13.45 1.07
N ALA A 203 8.02 -13.07 1.69
CA ALA A 203 7.09 -12.09 1.15
C ALA A 203 6.56 -11.23 2.28
N TYR A 204 7.13 -10.03 2.43
CA TYR A 204 6.77 -9.15 3.53
C TYR A 204 6.85 -7.68 3.18
N VAL A 205 6.15 -6.87 3.94
CA VAL A 205 6.46 -5.45 4.10
C VAL A 205 7.09 -5.23 5.47
N PRO A 206 8.00 -4.25 5.63
CA PRO A 206 8.63 -3.99 6.92
C PRO A 206 7.64 -3.75 8.08
N ASP A 207 6.50 -3.11 7.84
CA ASP A 207 5.39 -3.06 8.80
C ASP A 207 4.15 -3.78 8.26
N GLU A 208 3.85 -4.94 8.86
CA GLU A 208 2.81 -5.89 8.44
C GLU A 208 1.41 -5.25 8.32
N ARG A 209 1.14 -4.16 9.06
CA ARG A 209 -0.13 -3.43 8.96
C ARG A 209 -0.41 -2.94 7.54
N PHE A 210 0.66 -2.69 6.78
CA PHE A 210 0.60 -2.22 5.40
C PHE A 210 0.68 -3.33 4.37
N GLN A 211 0.75 -4.61 4.74
CA GLN A 211 0.77 -5.67 3.74
C GLN A 211 -0.60 -5.78 3.09
N GLN A 212 -0.65 -5.76 1.76
CA GLN A 212 -1.89 -6.01 1.02
C GLN A 212 -2.08 -7.51 0.84
N ASP A 213 -1.19 -8.10 0.08
CA ASP A 213 -1.17 -9.51 -0.26
C ASP A 213 0.21 -9.92 -0.77
N HIS A 214 0.37 -11.22 -0.96
CA HIS A 214 1.41 -11.78 -1.79
C HIS A 214 0.86 -12.97 -2.57
N SER A 215 1.44 -13.23 -3.74
CA SER A 215 0.97 -14.27 -4.64
C SER A 215 2.12 -14.90 -5.41
N ILE A 216 1.99 -16.19 -5.71
CA ILE A 216 2.97 -16.94 -6.49
C ILE A 216 2.28 -17.50 -7.72
N GLY A 217 2.68 -17.02 -8.90
CA GLY A 217 2.20 -17.51 -10.19
C GLY A 217 3.29 -18.28 -10.92
N TRP A 218 2.92 -19.26 -11.74
CA TRP A 218 3.85 -19.94 -12.64
C TRP A 218 3.28 -20.01 -14.06
N VAL A 219 4.18 -19.98 -15.04
CA VAL A 219 3.86 -20.10 -16.47
C VAL A 219 4.81 -21.10 -17.12
N ARG A 220 4.25 -21.98 -17.96
CA ARG A 220 4.95 -23.00 -18.74
C ARG A 220 5.30 -22.47 -20.13
N GLY A 221 6.59 -22.47 -20.46
CA GLY A 221 7.09 -22.06 -21.77
C GLY A 221 6.70 -20.63 -22.17
N LEU A 222 6.72 -20.34 -23.47
CA LEU A 222 6.48 -18.99 -23.99
C LEU A 222 5.00 -18.59 -24.10
N ASN A 223 4.09 -19.55 -24.20
CA ASN A 223 2.66 -19.32 -24.47
C ASN A 223 1.76 -20.05 -23.46
N GLY A 224 2.24 -20.27 -22.25
CA GLY A 224 1.47 -20.88 -21.18
C GLY A 224 0.33 -19.95 -20.73
N THR A 225 -0.89 -20.48 -20.66
CA THR A 225 -2.08 -19.76 -20.20
C THR A 225 -2.92 -20.68 -19.33
N THR A 226 -3.82 -20.14 -18.51
CA THR A 226 -4.75 -20.97 -17.74
C THR A 226 -5.64 -21.83 -18.66
N ALA A 227 -6.00 -21.31 -19.84
CA ALA A 227 -6.84 -22.01 -20.81
C ALA A 227 -6.19 -23.28 -21.40
N ASN A 228 -4.86 -23.29 -21.56
CA ASN A 228 -4.11 -24.45 -22.05
C ASN A 228 -3.42 -25.27 -20.94
N GLY A 229 -3.79 -25.01 -19.67
CA GLY A 229 -3.15 -25.62 -18.50
C GLY A 229 -1.68 -25.22 -18.31
N GLY A 230 -1.21 -24.20 -19.03
CA GLY A 230 0.17 -23.72 -19.01
C GLY A 230 0.42 -22.56 -18.05
N ALA A 231 -0.54 -22.21 -17.19
CA ALA A 231 -0.32 -21.26 -16.11
C ALA A 231 -1.14 -21.64 -14.88
N GLY A 232 -0.61 -21.35 -13.70
CA GLY A 232 -1.27 -21.60 -12.42
C GLY A 232 -0.68 -20.76 -11.30
N SER A 233 -1.09 -21.07 -10.07
CA SER A 233 -0.58 -20.44 -8.86
C SER A 233 -0.20 -21.50 -7.84
N LEU A 234 0.77 -21.18 -6.98
CA LEU A 234 1.04 -21.95 -5.78
C LEU A 234 0.21 -21.36 -4.62
N PRO A 235 -0.42 -22.18 -3.76
CA PRO A 235 -1.13 -21.68 -2.59
C PRO A 235 -0.20 -20.88 -1.68
N THR A 236 -0.68 -19.74 -1.17
CA THR A 236 0.01 -18.91 -0.18
C THR A 236 -0.83 -18.82 1.11
N PRO A 237 -0.21 -18.55 2.27
CA PRO A 237 -0.95 -18.20 3.48
C PRO A 237 -1.92 -17.05 3.24
N SER A 238 -3.01 -17.00 3.99
CA SER A 238 -3.99 -15.92 3.86
C SER A 238 -3.37 -14.56 4.17
N SER A 239 -3.54 -13.62 3.23
CA SER A 239 -3.25 -12.20 3.45
C SER A 239 -4.05 -11.65 4.64
N PRO A 240 -3.51 -10.68 5.40
CA PRO A 240 -2.32 -9.87 5.13
C PRO A 240 -1.09 -10.26 5.97
N THR A 241 -0.77 -11.55 6.06
CA THR A 241 0.31 -12.03 6.94
C THR A 241 1.66 -11.98 6.22
N ASN A 242 2.69 -11.47 6.91
CA ASN A 242 4.07 -11.47 6.41
C ASN A 242 4.60 -12.90 6.39
N VAL A 243 5.43 -13.23 5.40
CA VAL A 243 6.11 -14.53 5.29
C VAL A 243 7.61 -14.33 5.35
N GLY A 244 8.26 -14.99 6.30
CA GLY A 244 9.72 -14.94 6.45
C GLY A 244 10.27 -13.52 6.55
N ARG A 245 9.64 -12.64 7.32
CA ARG A 245 10.26 -11.36 7.70
C ARG A 245 11.36 -11.65 8.73
N PRO A 246 12.63 -11.25 8.51
CA PRO A 246 13.68 -11.46 9.49
C PRO A 246 13.28 -10.93 10.89
N PRO A 247 13.57 -11.68 11.98
CA PRO A 247 14.48 -12.83 12.04
C PRO A 247 13.86 -14.18 11.63
N ASP A 248 12.60 -14.22 11.23
CA ASP A 248 11.94 -15.47 10.87
C ASP A 248 12.56 -16.09 9.61
N ALA A 249 12.54 -17.43 9.57
CA ALA A 249 13.02 -18.19 8.42
C ALA A 249 12.07 -18.00 7.23
N PRO A 250 12.56 -18.15 5.98
CA PRO A 250 11.69 -18.33 4.82
C PRO A 250 10.73 -19.50 5.03
N GLU A 251 9.57 -19.47 4.36
CA GLU A 251 8.58 -20.56 4.42
C GLU A 251 8.34 -21.16 3.05
N ASN A 252 7.86 -22.41 3.04
CA ASN A 252 7.43 -23.06 1.80
C ASN A 252 6.03 -22.59 1.42
N SER A 253 5.81 -22.34 0.13
CA SER A 253 4.47 -22.23 -0.43
C SER A 253 3.73 -23.58 -0.32
N GLY A 254 2.42 -23.56 -0.57
CA GLY A 254 1.74 -24.78 -1.01
C GLY A 254 2.34 -25.30 -2.33
N SER A 255 2.00 -26.53 -2.67
CA SER A 255 2.60 -27.24 -3.80
C SER A 255 1.62 -27.47 -4.96
N ASN A 256 2.18 -27.66 -6.15
CA ASN A 256 1.49 -28.23 -7.31
C ASN A 256 2.23 -29.49 -7.77
N THR A 257 1.48 -30.50 -8.21
CA THR A 257 2.10 -31.72 -8.75
C THR A 257 2.68 -31.50 -10.14
N PHE A 258 3.72 -32.27 -10.49
CA PHE A 258 4.31 -32.28 -11.83
C PHE A 258 3.26 -32.60 -12.90
N GLN A 259 2.37 -33.54 -12.62
CA GLN A 259 1.23 -33.88 -13.46
C GLN A 259 0.39 -32.64 -13.77
N THR A 260 0.08 -31.82 -12.76
CA THR A 260 -0.69 -30.58 -12.94
C THR A 260 0.08 -29.59 -13.82
N MET A 261 1.35 -29.37 -13.52
CA MET A 261 2.17 -28.37 -14.21
C MET A 261 2.56 -28.77 -15.64
N LEU A 262 2.66 -30.06 -15.93
CA LEU A 262 3.01 -30.59 -17.25
C LEU A 262 1.80 -30.93 -18.13
N THR A 263 0.58 -30.79 -17.62
CA THR A 263 -0.63 -31.05 -18.39
C THR A 263 -0.91 -29.92 -19.39
N SER A 264 -0.92 -30.24 -20.68
CA SER A 264 -1.38 -29.39 -21.78
C SER A 264 -2.83 -29.70 -22.11
N ILE A 265 -3.62 -28.64 -22.29
CA ILE A 265 -5.01 -28.73 -22.73
C ILE A 265 -5.09 -28.06 -24.10
N GLU A 266 -5.51 -28.81 -25.10
CA GLU A 266 -5.67 -28.32 -26.47
C GLU A 266 -7.10 -28.53 -26.96
N PRO A 267 -7.71 -27.55 -27.64
CA PRO A 267 -9.01 -27.75 -28.26
C PRO A 267 -8.86 -28.79 -29.39
N ASN A 268 -9.67 -29.84 -29.33
CA ASN A 268 -9.82 -30.81 -30.41
C ASN A 268 -10.72 -30.18 -31.50
N PRO A 269 -10.20 -29.90 -32.70
CA PRO A 269 -10.99 -29.29 -33.76
C PRO A 269 -11.96 -30.28 -34.44
N THR A 270 -11.95 -31.57 -34.09
CA THR A 270 -12.87 -32.55 -34.68
C THR A 270 -14.29 -32.42 -34.08
N PRO A 271 -15.36 -32.43 -34.91
CA PRO A 271 -16.73 -32.39 -34.39
C PRO A 271 -17.16 -33.72 -33.75
N PRO A 272 -17.84 -33.70 -32.58
CA PRO A 272 -18.11 -32.53 -31.74
C PRO A 272 -16.81 -32.05 -31.05
N PRO A 273 -16.57 -30.72 -30.99
CA PRO A 273 -15.36 -30.20 -30.37
C PRO A 273 -15.27 -30.65 -28.91
N ASP A 274 -14.10 -31.15 -28.53
CA ASP A 274 -13.74 -31.61 -27.18
C ASP A 274 -12.36 -31.06 -26.81
N THR A 275 -11.85 -31.36 -25.61
CA THR A 275 -10.49 -31.01 -25.19
C THR A 275 -9.60 -32.25 -25.17
N VAL A 276 -8.41 -32.15 -25.77
CA VAL A 276 -7.35 -33.16 -25.60
C VAL A 276 -6.46 -32.74 -24.45
N THR A 277 -6.27 -33.64 -23.50
CA THR A 277 -5.34 -33.44 -22.38
C THR A 277 -4.10 -34.30 -22.61
N THR A 278 -2.94 -33.68 -22.67
CA THR A 278 -1.65 -34.36 -22.87
C THR A 278 -0.69 -34.01 -21.75
N VAL A 279 -0.11 -35.01 -21.09
CA VAL A 279 0.98 -34.79 -20.12
C VAL A 279 2.28 -34.67 -20.87
N LEU A 280 2.92 -33.51 -20.80
CA LEU A 280 4.20 -33.27 -21.45
C LEU A 280 5.33 -33.99 -20.68
N PRO A 281 6.30 -34.61 -21.37
CA PRO A 281 7.39 -35.32 -20.70
C PRO A 281 8.35 -34.37 -19.99
N ARG A 282 8.45 -33.12 -20.45
CA ARG A 282 9.28 -32.07 -19.86
C ARG A 282 8.87 -30.70 -20.37
N CYS A 283 9.08 -29.66 -19.57
CA CYS A 283 8.95 -28.28 -20.01
C CYS A 283 9.78 -27.33 -19.15
N ALA A 284 10.02 -26.13 -19.66
CA ALA A 284 10.58 -25.01 -18.91
C ALA A 284 9.46 -24.14 -18.34
N PHE A 285 9.72 -23.54 -17.19
CA PHE A 285 8.76 -22.74 -16.43
C PHE A 285 9.45 -21.48 -15.92
N ALA A 286 8.64 -20.43 -15.77
CA ALA A 286 8.94 -19.29 -14.92
C ALA A 286 7.97 -19.30 -13.74
N VAL A 287 8.47 -19.00 -12.55
CA VAL A 287 7.67 -18.73 -11.36
C VAL A 287 7.93 -17.30 -10.92
N THR A 288 6.88 -16.56 -10.61
CA THR A 288 6.94 -15.17 -10.18
C THR A 288 6.27 -15.04 -8.82
N LEU A 289 6.99 -14.48 -7.87
CA LEU A 289 6.49 -14.06 -6.57
C LEU A 289 6.25 -12.54 -6.63
N THR A 290 5.07 -12.10 -6.19
CA THR A 290 4.73 -10.69 -6.05
C THR A 290 4.28 -10.41 -4.62
N THR A 291 4.80 -9.34 -4.01
CA THR A 291 4.35 -8.80 -2.71
C THR A 291 3.85 -7.38 -2.90
N ARG A 292 2.66 -7.05 -2.38
CA ARG A 292 2.03 -5.72 -2.53
C ARG A 292 1.81 -5.04 -1.19
N ALA A 293 1.98 -3.71 -1.16
CA ALA A 293 1.62 -2.88 -0.02
C ALA A 293 0.26 -2.19 -0.22
N LYS A 294 -0.45 -1.93 0.88
CA LYS A 294 -1.71 -1.15 0.94
C LYS A 294 -1.48 0.36 0.89
N THR A 295 -0.24 0.81 0.80
CA THR A 295 0.14 2.22 0.90
C THR A 295 0.24 2.88 -0.46
N THR A 296 0.09 4.20 -0.43
CA THR A 296 0.55 5.07 -1.50
C THR A 296 1.46 6.13 -0.91
N ASP A 297 2.46 6.55 -1.68
CA ASP A 297 3.32 7.70 -1.36
C ASP A 297 2.54 9.03 -1.35
N GLY A 298 1.32 9.06 -1.88
CA GLY A 298 0.52 10.26 -2.08
C GLY A 298 0.91 11.00 -3.35
N GLY A 299 2.20 11.23 -3.60
CA GLY A 299 2.70 12.06 -4.70
C GLY A 299 2.30 11.60 -6.10
N SER A 300 2.17 10.30 -6.32
CA SER A 300 1.87 9.74 -7.65
C SER A 300 0.79 8.64 -7.66
N PHE A 301 0.13 8.42 -6.52
CA PHE A 301 -0.69 7.23 -6.29
C PHE A 301 0.07 5.93 -6.61
N HIS A 302 1.39 5.92 -6.40
CA HIS A 302 2.20 4.74 -6.60
C HIS A 302 1.85 3.74 -5.50
N TYR A 303 1.54 2.50 -5.89
CA TYR A 303 1.32 1.38 -4.98
C TYR A 303 2.57 0.50 -5.00
N PRO A 304 3.41 0.55 -3.95
CA PRO A 304 4.64 -0.21 -3.92
C PRO A 304 4.37 -1.70 -4.03
N HIS A 305 5.13 -2.36 -4.89
CA HIS A 305 5.16 -3.81 -5.00
C HIS A 305 6.60 -4.25 -5.27
N ALA A 306 6.90 -5.48 -4.89
CA ALA A 306 8.14 -6.15 -5.24
C ALA A 306 7.81 -7.43 -6.00
N GLU A 307 8.66 -7.76 -6.96
CA GLU A 307 8.55 -8.97 -7.75
C GLU A 307 9.91 -9.66 -7.85
N GLU A 308 9.89 -10.97 -7.73
CA GLU A 308 11.02 -11.82 -8.11
C GLU A 308 10.56 -12.93 -9.03
N THR A 309 11.41 -13.29 -9.99
CA THR A 309 11.16 -14.37 -10.93
C THR A 309 12.32 -15.35 -10.95
N ALA A 310 12.00 -16.64 -10.85
CA ALA A 310 12.93 -17.74 -11.04
C ALA A 310 12.52 -18.59 -12.25
N ALA A 311 13.50 -19.28 -12.85
CA ALA A 311 13.28 -20.17 -13.97
C ALA A 311 13.75 -21.60 -13.63
N PHE A 312 13.00 -22.59 -14.08
CA PHE A 312 13.29 -24.00 -13.85
C PHE A 312 12.71 -24.88 -14.96
N ALA A 313 13.13 -26.13 -14.99
CA ALA A 313 12.56 -27.14 -15.87
C ALA A 313 12.09 -28.34 -15.05
N LEU A 314 10.93 -28.88 -15.44
CA LEU A 314 10.40 -30.13 -14.90
C LEU A 314 10.54 -31.22 -15.95
N ALA A 315 10.87 -32.44 -15.52
CA ALA A 315 10.78 -33.64 -16.34
C ALA A 315 10.08 -34.76 -15.58
N SER A 316 9.07 -35.35 -16.21
CA SER A 316 8.36 -36.50 -15.67
C SER A 316 9.12 -37.79 -16.00
N VAL A 317 9.34 -38.63 -14.99
CA VAL A 317 9.77 -40.01 -15.21
C VAL A 317 8.53 -40.79 -15.63
N LEU A 318 8.32 -40.94 -16.94
CA LEU A 318 7.30 -41.85 -17.43
C LEU A 318 7.66 -43.26 -16.94
N GLY A 319 6.82 -43.82 -16.05
CA GLY A 319 6.95 -45.20 -15.64
C GLY A 319 7.06 -46.08 -16.88
N SER A 320 8.10 -46.91 -16.96
CA SER A 320 8.19 -47.95 -17.97
C SER A 320 6.99 -48.88 -17.79
N SER A 321 5.95 -48.70 -18.60
CA SER A 321 4.87 -49.67 -18.79
C SER A 321 5.34 -50.79 -19.68
#